data_AF-A0A3B9CW33-F1
#
_entry.id   AF-A0A3B9CW33-F1
#
_cell.length_a   1.000
_cell.length_b   1.000
_cell.length_c   1.000
_cell.angle_alpha   90.00
_cell.angle_beta   90.00
_cell.angle_gamma   90.00
#
_symmetry.space_group_name_H-M   'P 1'
#
loop_
_entity.id
_entity.type
_entity.pdbx_description
1 polymer ?
#
loop_
_entity_poly.entity_id
_entity_poly.type
_entity_poly.pdbx_seq_one_letter_code
_entity_poly.pdbx_strand_id
1 'polypeptide(L)' 'MWNNRGSAQVSRRHTLSSMCLGFGGLAFQSLLAQEASSVQGPLAAQQPHFAARAKRVIFLFMHGGPSHVDTFDPKP' A
#
# COMPACT_ATOMS: atom_id res chain seq x y z
N MET A 1 -44.11 40.40 -14.67
CA MET A 1 -44.96 39.34 -14.07
C MET A 1 -44.11 38.08 -13.94
N TRP A 2 -43.62 37.86 -12.71
CA TRP A 2 -43.05 36.67 -12.05
C TRP A 2 -42.36 35.57 -12.86
N ASN A 3 -41.04 35.49 -12.64
CA ASN A 3 -40.10 34.46 -13.06
C ASN A 3 -40.24 33.23 -12.14
N ASN A 4 -40.89 32.15 -12.61
CA ASN A 4 -41.03 30.91 -11.86
C ASN A 4 -39.84 29.97 -12.14
N ARG A 5 -38.68 30.26 -11.52
CA ARG A 5 -37.62 29.25 -11.40
C ARG A 5 -38.08 28.26 -10.34
N GLY A 6 -38.76 27.21 -10.77
CA GLY A 6 -39.04 26.06 -9.91
C GLY A 6 -37.71 25.61 -9.31
N SER A 7 -37.58 25.74 -7.99
CA SER A 7 -36.43 25.25 -7.25
C SER A 7 -36.21 23.79 -7.67
N ALA A 8 -35.04 23.48 -8.21
CA ALA A 8 -34.67 22.10 -8.52
C ALA A 8 -34.82 21.30 -7.23
N GLN A 9 -35.93 20.57 -7.09
CA GLN A 9 -36.30 19.83 -5.89
C GLN A 9 -35.21 18.80 -5.67
N VAL A 10 -34.33 19.04 -4.70
CA VAL A 10 -33.26 18.12 -4.36
C VAL A 10 -33.91 16.81 -3.90
N SER A 11 -33.88 15.80 -4.77
CA SER A 11 -34.48 14.50 -4.48
C SER A 11 -33.73 13.83 -3.33
N ARG A 12 -34.46 13.31 -2.34
CA ARG A 12 -33.86 12.60 -1.18
C ARG A 12 -32.85 11.52 -1.61
N ARG A 13 -33.15 10.80 -2.70
CA ARG A 13 -32.23 9.78 -3.25
C ARG A 13 -30.93 10.39 -3.76
N HIS A 14 -30.99 11.56 -4.39
CA HIS A 14 -29.81 12.28 -4.86
C HIS A 14 -28.97 12.75 -3.67
N THR A 15 -29.58 13.35 -2.65
CA THR A 15 -28.87 13.75 -1.42
C THR A 15 -28.19 12.55 -0.74
N LEU A 16 -28.92 11.45 -0.55
CA LEU A 16 -28.37 10.25 0.07
C LEU A 16 -27.23 9.65 -0.77
N SER A 17 -27.38 9.61 -2.10
CA SER A 17 -26.34 9.10 -3.00
C SER A 17 -25.09 9.99 -2.96
N SER A 18 -25.22 11.31 -3.03
CA SER A 18 -24.09 12.23 -2.95
C SER A 18 -23.39 12.18 -1.59
N MET A 19 -24.13 12.06 -0.49
CA MET A 19 -23.56 11.94 0.86
C MET A 19 -22.84 10.61 1.07
N CYS A 20 -23.40 9.49 0.58
CA CYS A 20 -22.74 8.19 0.64
C CYS A 20 -21.40 8.17 -0.10
N LEU A 21 -21.34 8.78 -1.30
CA LEU A 21 -20.11 8.87 -2.07
C LEU A 21 -19.05 9.75 -1.39
N GLY A 22 -19.46 10.88 -0.81
CA GLY A 22 -18.54 11.76 -0.07
C GLY A 22 -17.98 11.11 1.20
N PHE A 23 -18.86 10.59 2.07
CA PHE A 23 -18.45 9.94 3.31
C PHE A 23 -17.70 8.63 3.07
N GLY A 24 -18.13 7.83 2.10
CA GLY A 24 -17.46 6.60 1.69
C GLY A 24 -16.05 6.88 1.15
N GLY A 25 -15.86 7.97 0.39
CA GLY A 25 -14.55 8.40 -0.07
C GLY A 25 -13.59 8.77 1.07
N LEU A 26 -14.09 9.44 2.12
CA LEU A 26 -13.30 9.75 3.32
C LEU A 26 -12.88 8.48 4.07
N ALA A 27 -13.82 7.54 4.26
CA ALA A 27 -13.52 6.26 4.90
C ALA A 27 -12.48 5.46 4.09
N PHE A 28 -12.63 5.40 2.77
CA PHE A 28 -11.70 4.72 1.88
C PHE A 28 -10.30 5.37 1.89
N GLN A 29 -10.22 6.69 1.90
CA GLN A 29 -8.95 7.41 2.02
C GLN A 29 -8.23 7.09 3.33
N SER A 30 -8.97 6.98 4.44
CA SER A 30 -8.38 6.59 5.73
C SER A 30 -7.83 5.17 5.71
N LEU A 31 -8.51 4.22 5.06
CA LEU A 31 -8.03 2.84 4.93
C LEU A 31 -6.75 2.78 4.08
N LEU A 32 -6.72 3.47 2.94
CA LEU A 32 -5.52 3.56 2.12
C LEU A 32 -4.36 4.26 2.83
N ALA A 33 -4.63 5.29 3.62
CA ALA A 33 -3.59 5.98 4.40
C ALA A 33 -2.99 5.05 5.47
N GLN A 34 -3.81 4.18 6.08
CA GLN A 34 -3.36 3.18 7.04
C GLN A 34 -2.50 2.10 6.38
N GLU A 35 -2.88 1.64 5.20
CA GLU A 35 -2.09 0.72 4.38
C GLU A 35 -0.76 1.36 3.94
N ALA A 36 -0.77 2.60 3.47
CA ALA A 36 0.46 3.30 3.09
C ALA A 36 1.42 3.49 4.28
N SER A 37 0.89 3.61 5.49
CA SER A 37 1.69 3.73 6.72
C SER A 37 2.31 2.40 7.17
N SER A 38 1.84 1.25 6.67
CA SER A 38 2.41 -0.06 7.03
C SER A 38 3.84 -0.28 6.50
N VAL A 39 4.34 0.64 5.65
CA VAL A 39 5.73 0.69 5.20
C VAL A 39 6.70 0.99 6.36
N GLN A 40 6.22 1.40 7.53
CA GLN A 40 7.02 1.82 8.70
C GLN A 40 7.25 0.72 9.75
N GLY A 41 7.04 -0.56 9.40
CA GLY A 41 7.29 -1.70 10.31
C GLY A 41 8.78 -1.89 10.66
N PRO A 42 9.14 -2.82 11.56
CA PRO A 42 10.54 -3.12 11.91
C PRO A 42 11.43 -3.52 10.72
N LEU A 43 10.80 -3.95 9.62
CA LEU A 43 11.42 -4.32 8.35
C LEU A 43 11.40 -3.17 7.31
N ALA A 44 10.94 -1.99 7.70
CA ALA A 44 10.95 -0.80 6.85
C ALA A 44 12.38 -0.47 6.41
N ALA A 45 12.56 -0.14 5.14
CA ALA A 45 13.84 0.35 4.65
C ALA A 45 14.17 1.69 5.35
N GLN A 46 15.17 1.68 6.23
CA GLN A 46 15.66 2.89 6.87
C GLN A 46 16.52 3.69 5.90
N GLN A 47 16.34 5.01 5.92
CA GLN A 47 17.23 5.89 5.19
C GLN A 47 18.62 5.85 5.81
N PRO A 48 19.68 5.55 5.05
CA PRO A 48 21.03 5.62 5.57
C PRO A 48 21.38 7.07 5.90
N HIS A 49 22.10 7.29 7.01
CA HIS A 49 22.57 8.63 7.38
C HIS A 49 23.51 9.29 6.34
N PHE A 50 24.08 8.48 5.43
CA PHE A 50 24.98 8.92 4.37
C PHE A 50 24.58 8.31 3.03
N ALA A 51 24.91 9.01 1.94
CA ALA A 51 24.71 8.49 0.59
C ALA A 51 25.48 7.18 0.39
N ALA A 52 24.77 6.11 0.06
CA ALA A 52 25.38 4.80 -0.17
C ALA A 52 26.27 4.86 -1.42
N ARG A 53 27.57 4.58 -1.25
CA ARG A 53 28.54 4.48 -2.35
C ARG A 53 29.13 3.07 -2.37
N ALA A 54 28.75 2.27 -3.36
CA ALA A 54 29.36 0.95 -3.58
C ALA A 54 30.76 1.13 -4.18
N LYS A 55 31.80 1.12 -3.34
CA LYS A 55 33.20 1.28 -3.78
C LYS A 55 33.85 -0.03 -4.23
N ARG A 56 33.33 -1.18 -3.78
CA ARG A 56 33.90 -2.52 -4.03
C ARG A 56 32.77 -3.54 -4.07
N VAL A 57 32.88 -4.51 -4.98
CA VAL A 57 31.96 -5.65 -5.10
C VAL A 57 32.73 -6.91 -4.72
N ILE A 58 32.23 -7.66 -3.73
CA ILE A 58 32.81 -8.96 -3.34
C ILE A 58 31.93 -10.03 -3.96
N PHE A 59 32.46 -10.74 -4.95
CA PHE A 59 31.79 -11.88 -5.57
C PHE A 59 32.33 -13.16 -4.94
N LEU A 60 31.50 -13.85 -4.16
CA LEU A 60 31.86 -15.12 -3.54
C LEU A 60 31.34 -16.27 -4.40
N PHE A 61 32.23 -17.01 -5.03
CA PHE A 61 31.90 -18.25 -5.72
C PHE A 61 32.12 -19.42 -4.75
N MET A 62 31.10 -19.77 -3.98
CA MET A 62 31.16 -20.91 -3.07
C MET A 62 30.94 -22.20 -3.87
N HIS A 63 32.01 -22.96 -4.11
CA HIS A 63 31.88 -24.30 -4.66
C HIS A 63 31.41 -25.24 -3.54
N GLY A 64 30.10 -25.50 -3.48
CA GLY A 64 29.52 -26.37 -2.46
C GLY A 64 28.13 -25.95 -1.98
N GLY A 65 27.22 -25.58 -2.89
CA GLY A 65 25.80 -25.66 -2.55
C GLY A 65 25.46 -27.09 -2.11
N PRO A 66 24.47 -27.30 -1.22
CA PRO A 66 24.15 -28.62 -0.70
C PRO A 66 23.97 -29.56 -1.89
N SER A 67 24.72 -30.67 -1.89
CA SER A 67 24.59 -31.64 -2.97
C SER A 67 23.12 -32.08 -3.02
N HIS A 68 22.61 -32.35 -4.21
CA HIS A 68 21.23 -32.82 -4.37
C HIS A 68 20.94 -34.09 -3.55
N VAL A 69 22.00 -34.78 -3.11
CA VAL A 69 21.99 -35.96 -2.26
C VAL A 69 21.69 -35.61 -0.79
N ASP A 70 22.05 -34.42 -0.32
CA ASP A 70 21.99 -34.02 1.11
C ASP A 70 20.79 -33.09 1.44
N THR A 71 19.96 -32.77 0.44
CA THR A 71 18.80 -31.87 0.62
C THR A 71 17.50 -32.62 0.94
N PHE A 72 17.46 -33.95 0.77
CA PHE A 72 16.20 -34.72 0.84
C PHE A 72 16.30 -36.11 1.51
N ASP A 73 17.20 -36.32 2.47
CA ASP A 73 17.12 -37.53 3.33
C ASP A 73 16.67 -37.16 4.75
N PRO A 74 15.37 -37.20 5.06
CA PRO A 74 14.93 -37.18 6.45
C PRO A 74 15.37 -38.49 7.12
N LYS A 75 16.40 -38.40 7.98
CA LYS A 75 16.76 -39.50 8.88
C LYS A 75 15.54 -39.84 9.76
N PRO A 76 15.13 -41.13 9.87
CA PRO A 76 14.01 -41.54 10.71
C PRO A 76 14.23 -41.23 12.19
#